data_AF-A0A9X9A578-F1
#
_entry.id   AF-A0A9X9A578-F1
#
_cell.length_a   1.000
_cell.length_b   1.000
_cell.length_c   1.000
_cell.angle_alpha   90.00
_cell.angle_beta   90.00
_cell.angle_gamma   90.00
#
_symmetry.space_group_name_H-M   'P 1'
#
loop_
_entity.id
_entity.type
_entity.pdbx_description
1 polymer ?
#
loop_
_entity_poly.entity_id
_entity_poly.type
_entity_poly.pdbx_seq_one_letter_code
_entity_poly.pdbx_strand_id
1 'polypeptide(L)'
;LCDVKGDYTLYEMCEAGEKIMEKEKGIYPNLDYYAAPVYWMLGIPIQLYTPIFFSSRTVGLCAHVIEQHANNRLFRPRVNYIGERHVLSK
;
A
#
# COMPACT_ATOMS: atom_id res chain seq x y z
N LEU A 1 20.65 3.34 9.39
CA LEU A 1 20.07 4.68 9.72
C LEU A 1 20.06 4.89 11.22
N CYS A 2 19.54 3.93 12.00
CA CYS A 2 19.63 3.94 13.47
C CYS A 2 21.06 4.15 13.98
N ASP A 3 22.03 3.34 13.54
CA ASP A 3 23.43 3.50 13.97
C ASP A 3 24.00 4.89 13.67
N VAL A 4 23.63 5.47 12.52
CA VAL A 4 24.11 6.78 12.06
C VAL A 4 23.51 7.92 12.89
N LYS A 5 22.25 7.78 13.34
CA LYS A 5 21.56 8.79 14.16
C LYS A 5 21.64 8.54 15.67
N GLY A 6 22.11 7.36 16.07
CA GLY A 6 22.11 6.92 17.47
C GLY A 6 20.70 6.75 18.06
N ASP A 7 19.69 6.55 17.22
CA ASP A 7 18.28 6.46 17.63
C ASP A 7 17.64 5.18 17.09
N TYR A 8 17.18 4.33 18.01
CA TYR A 8 16.53 3.05 17.73
C TYR A 8 15.06 3.04 18.16
N THR A 9 14.54 4.12 18.75
CA THR A 9 13.22 4.10 19.41
C THR A 9 12.11 3.64 18.45
N LEU A 10 12.03 4.21 17.25
CA LEU A 10 11.01 3.80 16.28
C LEU A 10 11.22 2.37 15.75
N TYR A 11 12.47 1.93 15.62
CA TYR A 11 12.79 0.58 15.18
C TYR A 11 12.33 -0.46 16.22
N GLU A 12 12.65 -0.24 17.49
CA GLU A 12 12.24 -1.10 18.60
C GLU A 12 10.71 -1.15 18.74
N MET A 13 10.04 -0.01 18.55
CA MET A 13 8.57 0.06 18.52
C MET A 13 7.99 -0.77 17.37
N CYS A 14 8.59 -0.72 16.18
CA CYS A 14 8.18 -1.54 15.04
C CYS A 14 8.40 -3.05 15.31
N GLU A 15 9.55 -3.45 15.85
CA GLU A 15 9.80 -4.87 16.19
C GLU A 15 8.83 -5.41 17.25
N ALA A 16 8.50 -4.60 18.26
CA ALA A 16 7.52 -4.96 19.26
C ALA A 16 6.12 -5.12 18.64
N GLY A 17 5.74 -4.21 17.75
CA GLY A 17 4.47 -4.26 17.04
C GLY A 17 4.36 -5.47 16.10
N GLU A 18 5.41 -5.77 15.34
CA GLU A 18 5.48 -6.97 14.49
C GLU A 18 5.23 -8.25 15.29
N LYS A 19 5.95 -8.45 16.40
CA LYS A 19 5.81 -9.65 17.24
C LYS A 19 4.40 -9.82 17.79
N ILE A 20 3.74 -8.72 18.18
CA ILE A 20 2.36 -8.75 18.65
C ILE A 20 1.40 -9.10 17.51
N MET A 21 1.57 -8.50 16.33
CA MET A 21 0.70 -8.75 15.17
C MET A 21 0.85 -10.18 14.64
N GLU A 22 2.07 -10.71 14.61
CA GLU A 22 2.34 -12.10 14.28
C GLU A 22 1.65 -13.04 15.28
N LYS A 23 1.85 -12.83 16.58
CA LYS A 23 1.28 -13.69 17.62
C LYS A 23 -0.25 -13.66 17.66
N GLU A 24 -0.85 -12.47 17.62
CA GLU A 24 -2.29 -12.31 17.86
C GLU A 24 -3.13 -12.44 16.58
N LYS A 25 -2.53 -12.19 15.41
CA LYS A 25 -3.24 -12.17 14.12
C LYS A 25 -2.60 -13.03 13.02
N GLY A 26 -1.36 -13.50 13.19
CA GLY A 26 -0.63 -14.20 12.14
C GLY A 26 -0.33 -13.33 10.92
N ILE A 27 -0.24 -12.00 11.11
CA ILE A 27 0.00 -11.03 10.03
C ILE A 27 1.43 -10.53 10.10
N TYR A 28 2.12 -10.60 8.97
CA TYR A 28 3.47 -10.07 8.79
C TYR A 28 3.44 -8.62 8.27
N PRO A 29 4.43 -7.79 8.63
CA PRO A 29 4.52 -6.43 8.15
C PRO A 29 4.74 -6.42 6.63
N ASN A 30 4.00 -5.56 5.94
CA ASN A 30 4.30 -5.23 4.56
C ASN A 30 5.43 -4.18 4.49
N LEU A 31 5.84 -3.81 3.27
CA LEU A 31 6.86 -2.79 3.04
C LEU A 31 6.55 -1.46 3.75
N ASP A 32 5.29 -1.03 3.74
CA ASP A 32 4.89 0.28 4.24
C ASP A 32 5.15 0.44 5.74
N TYR A 33 5.04 -0.66 6.50
CA TYR A 33 5.24 -0.68 7.95
C TYR A 33 6.63 -0.19 8.35
N TYR A 34 7.68 -0.69 7.69
CA TYR A 34 9.06 -0.28 7.93
C TYR A 34 9.49 0.92 7.08
N ALA A 35 8.80 1.22 5.96
CA ALA A 35 9.09 2.43 5.19
C ALA A 35 8.76 3.71 5.96
N ALA A 36 7.70 3.71 6.77
CA ALA A 36 7.28 4.87 7.57
C ALA A 36 8.38 5.41 8.52
N PRO A 37 9.00 4.60 9.41
CA PRO A 37 10.09 5.08 10.26
C PRO A 37 11.34 5.44 9.45
N VAL A 38 11.61 4.78 8.32
CA VAL A 38 12.73 5.16 7.44
C VAL A 38 12.57 6.58 6.92
N TYR A 39 11.41 6.94 6.36
CA TYR A 39 11.16 8.30 5.88
C TYR A 39 11.19 9.33 7.00
N TRP A 40 10.69 8.96 8.19
CA TRP A 40 10.75 9.82 9.37
C TRP A 40 12.21 10.11 9.76
N MET A 41 13.04 9.07 9.83
CA MET A 41 14.46 9.19 10.16
C MET A 41 15.24 10.00 9.10
N LEU A 42 14.78 10.00 7.85
CA LEU A 42 15.33 10.84 6.79
C LEU A 42 14.85 12.31 6.87
N GLY A 43 13.94 12.65 7.79
CA GLY A 43 13.41 14.00 7.96
C GLY A 43 12.41 14.40 6.87
N ILE A 44 11.80 13.42 6.19
CA ILE A 44 10.82 13.67 5.14
C ILE A 44 9.47 14.01 5.80
N PRO A 45 8.80 15.10 5.41
CA PRO A 45 7.45 15.40 5.88
C PRO A 45 6.47 14.26 5.57
N ILE A 46 5.61 13.89 6.53
CA ILE A 46 4.65 12.78 6.40
C ILE A 46 3.75 12.95 5.17
N GLN A 47 3.39 14.19 4.83
CA GLN A 47 2.56 14.51 3.67
C GLN A 47 3.21 14.10 2.34
N LEU A 48 4.53 13.87 2.33
CA LEU A 48 5.29 13.46 1.14
C LEU A 48 5.48 11.94 1.01
N TYR A 49 5.03 11.13 1.97
CA TYR A 49 5.21 9.66 1.90
C TYR A 49 4.51 9.06 0.68
N THR A 50 3.24 9.41 0.48
CA THR A 50 2.46 8.96 -0.69
C THR A 50 2.99 9.52 -2.02
N PRO A 51 3.35 10.82 -2.14
CA PRO A 51 4.04 11.34 -3.32
C PRO A 51 5.34 10.61 -3.70
N ILE A 52 6.18 10.24 -2.71
CA ILE A 52 7.41 9.47 -2.97
C ILE A 52 7.08 8.08 -3.52
N PHE A 53 6.12 7.39 -2.90
CA PHE A 53 5.62 6.11 -3.40
C PHE A 53 5.14 6.22 -4.85
N PHE A 54 4.31 7.23 -5.15
CA PHE A 54 3.77 7.43 -6.49
C PHE A 54 4.87 7.71 -7.52
N SER A 55 5.87 8.52 -7.15
CA SER A 55 7.03 8.82 -8.00
C SER A 55 7.78 7.54 -8.40
N SER A 56 8.04 6.65 -7.43
CA SER A 56 8.65 5.34 -7.70
C SER A 56 7.74 4.43 -8.53
N ARG A 57 6.45 4.36 -8.16
CA ARG A 57 5.47 3.48 -8.82
C ARG A 57 5.16 3.87 -10.27
N THR A 58 5.41 5.13 -10.65
CA THR A 58 5.22 5.64 -12.01
C THR A 58 5.91 4.76 -13.05
N VAL A 59 7.10 4.24 -12.78
CA VAL A 59 7.82 3.32 -13.69
C VAL A 59 7.00 2.07 -13.99
N GLY A 60 6.48 1.41 -12.94
CA GLY A 60 5.64 0.21 -13.10
C GLY A 60 4.31 0.50 -13.79
N LEU A 61 3.70 1.65 -13.51
CA LEU A 61 2.47 2.07 -14.20
C LEU A 61 2.72 2.27 -15.70
N CYS A 62 3.79 2.97 -16.07
CA CYS A 62 4.17 3.14 -17.46
C CYS A 62 4.46 1.80 -18.15
N ALA A 63 5.17 0.89 -17.48
CA ALA A 63 5.43 -0.45 -18.00
C ALA A 63 4.12 -1.21 -18.28
N HIS A 64 3.20 -1.26 -17.32
CA HIS A 64 1.90 -1.92 -17.49
C HIS A 64 1.04 -1.27 -18.59
N VAL A 65 1.12 0.05 -18.78
CA VAL A 65 0.45 0.73 -19.89
C VAL A 65 1.01 0.25 -21.23
N ILE A 66 2.34 0.18 -21.36
CA ILE A 66 3.01 -0.33 -22.57
C ILE A 66 2.61 -1.79 -22.83
N GLU A 67 2.64 -2.64 -21.81
CA GLU A 67 2.22 -4.04 -21.89
C GLU A 67 0.76 -4.17 -22.35
N GLN A 68 -0.14 -3.37 -21.78
CA GLN A 68 -1.55 -3.34 -22.16
C GLN A 68 -1.73 -2.88 -23.60
N HIS A 69 -0.96 -1.90 -24.09
CA HIS A 69 -1.02 -1.49 -25.50
C HIS A 69 -0.50 -2.58 -26.45
N ALA A 70 0.51 -3.36 -26.04
CA ALA A 70 1.06 -4.44 -26.84
C ALA A 70 0.12 -5.66 -26.94
N ASN A 71 -0.66 -5.96 -25.88
CA ASN A 71 -1.61 -7.07 -25.84
C ASN A 71 -2.97 -6.64 -25.29
N ASN A 72 -3.64 -5.77 -26.02
CA ASN A 72 -4.80 -5.04 -25.50
C ASN A 72 -6.08 -5.88 -25.40
N ARG A 73 -6.34 -6.41 -24.20
CA ARG A 73 -7.62 -7.02 -23.85
C ARG A 73 -8.40 -6.12 -22.90
N LEU A 74 -9.56 -5.63 -23.35
CA LEU A 74 -10.44 -4.81 -22.53
C LEU A 74 -10.96 -5.61 -21.32
N PHE A 75 -10.65 -5.14 -20.12
CA PHE A 75 -11.30 -5.64 -18.90
C PHE A 75 -12.72 -5.06 -18.80
N ARG A 76 -13.73 -5.93 -18.88
CA ARG A 76 -15.15 -5.56 -18.77
C ARG A 76 -15.82 -6.32 -17.62
N PRO A 77 -15.73 -5.83 -16.38
CA PRO A 77 -16.39 -6.46 -15.24
C PRO A 77 -17.91 -6.40 -15.42
N ARG A 78 -18.61 -7.44 -14.94
CA ARG A 78 -20.07 -7.48 -14.84
C ARG A 78 -20.46 -7.29 -13.38
N VAL A 79 -21.62 -6.68 -13.16
CA VAL A 79 -22.18 -6.47 -11.82
C VAL A 79 -23.42 -7.35 -11.63
N ASN A 80 -23.63 -7.80 -10.39
CA ASN A 80 -24.87 -8.44 -9.98
C ASN A 80 -25.76 -7.41 -9.29
N TYR A 81 -26.88 -7.05 -9.90
CA TYR A 81 -27.84 -6.13 -9.30
C TYR A 81 -28.69 -6.86 -8.26
N ILE A 82 -28.65 -6.41 -7.00
CA ILE A 82 -29.39 -6.98 -5.87
C ILE A 82 -30.46 -6.02 -5.31
N GLY A 83 -30.73 -4.91 -6.00
CA GLY A 83 -31.78 -3.98 -5.59
C GLY A 83 -33.18 -4.53 -5.87
N GLU A 84 -34.19 -3.95 -5.23
CA GLU A 84 -35.57 -4.34 -5.47
C GLU A 84 -35.95 -4.13 -6.94
N ARG A 85 -36.66 -5.12 -7.50
CA ARG A 85 -37.20 -5.02 -8.85
C ARG A 85 -38.57 -4.38 -8.71
N HIS A 86 -38.77 -3.22 -9.34
CA HIS A 86 -40.09 -2.61 -9.36
C HIS A 86 -41.05 -3.53 -10.13
N VAL A 87 -41.92 -4.21 -9.41
CA VAL A 87 -42.98 -5.03 -10.00
C VAL A 87 -44.16 -4.08 -10.21
N LEU A 88 -44.42 -3.71 -11.47
CA LEU A 88 -45.65 -2.99 -11.81
C LEU A 88 -46.83 -3.90 -11.43
N SER A 89 -47.63 -3.52 -10.42
CA SER A 89 -48.88 -4.21 -10.14
C SER A 89 -49.82 -3.98 -11.32
N LYS A 90 -50.28 -5.08 -11.93
CA LYS A 90 -51.40 -5.05 -12.87
C LYS A 90 -52.68 -4.59 -12.18
#